data_AF-A0A7T0JMW1-F1
#
_entry.id   AF-A0A7T0JMW1-F1
#
_cell.length_a   1.000
_cell.length_b   1.000
_cell.length_c   1.000
_cell.angle_alpha   90.00
_cell.angle_beta   90.00
_cell.angle_gamma   90.00
#
_symmetry.space_group_name_H-M   'P 1'
#
loop_
_entity.id
_entity.type
_entity.pdbx_description
1 polymer ?
#
loop_
_entity_poly.entity_id
_entity_poly.type
_entity_poly.pdbx_seq_one_letter_code
_entity_poly.pdbx_strand_id
1 'polypeptide(L)'
;MNRLQALAVAGLLLFSLSTLAESNPEPLFQNRFFTLSQNAELLCATSEQQFTPSEQLAEIIRFYEKDHPNLRQQAVAVLTEHTNPEHLEDLADFRDDCRDSASVDLCVLEKYWDDKDAAWRALALFYDSKTVIKHSEDYRYQVKRFDADHLRIFEKAIRKIPAFLRESISKAKPTDKLEQEIADKPTVMQELIRDAFPEDYKISIWQDYTHPLTLVPGVGFRSQTVAQVFSGQNLIVFTVKEFDKAKEESTYRDIEVQYLVDFRLPIVVHEIAHTIDNFHFWNGEDDLYFFYKYHKISNDEQIMKIIAEAKLALWPSKWFEAFEFLAEVNEGRYDGNTQEKLAELVAQYILIPERLRQSAPAAYQWLRNEVFRGIEYQGYDRCPTPITRPLTWWQKHASGKLLGH
;
A
#
# COMPACT_ATOMS: atom_id res chain seq x y z
N MET A 1 -35.80 41.96 72.40
CA MET A 1 -35.76 40.86 73.38
C MET A 1 -35.09 39.66 72.73
N ASN A 2 -34.10 39.11 73.42
CA ASN A 2 -33.25 37.99 73.00
C ASN A 2 -34.01 36.66 72.82
N ARG A 3 -33.44 35.81 71.95
CA ARG A 3 -33.19 34.34 72.05
C ARG A 3 -33.62 33.62 70.76
N LEU A 4 -32.69 33.27 69.85
CA LEU A 4 -31.78 32.11 69.84
C LEU A 4 -32.50 30.75 69.70
N GLN A 5 -32.32 30.10 68.54
CA GLN A 5 -31.81 28.73 68.29
C GLN A 5 -32.25 28.28 66.87
N ALA A 6 -31.32 28.14 65.91
CA ALA A 6 -30.61 26.90 65.53
C ALA A 6 -31.52 25.98 64.66
N LEU A 7 -31.16 25.42 63.50
CA LEU A 7 -29.88 25.05 62.88
C LEU A 7 -30.20 24.56 61.44
N ALA A 8 -29.21 24.65 60.54
CA ALA A 8 -29.06 23.92 59.27
C ALA A 8 -30.14 24.16 58.18
N VAL A 9 -29.83 24.62 56.96
CA VAL A 9 -28.95 23.99 55.98
C VAL A 9 -28.35 25.09 55.09
N ALA A 10 -27.03 25.22 55.09
CA ALA A 10 -26.31 25.95 54.06
C ALA A 10 -26.33 25.09 52.78
N GLY A 11 -27.24 25.41 51.86
CA GLY A 11 -27.26 24.85 50.51
C GLY A 11 -26.07 25.40 49.72
N LEU A 12 -24.93 24.72 49.81
CA LEU A 12 -23.84 24.84 48.87
C LEU A 12 -24.36 24.41 47.49
N LEU A 13 -24.74 25.40 46.68
CA LEU A 13 -24.81 25.29 45.22
C LEU A 13 -23.38 25.13 44.68
N LEU A 14 -22.81 23.93 44.89
CA LEU A 14 -21.72 23.42 44.07
C LEU A 14 -22.35 23.03 42.73
N PHE A 15 -22.49 24.01 41.85
CA PHE A 15 -22.60 23.73 40.43
C PHE A 15 -21.28 23.08 40.02
N SER A 16 -21.28 21.76 40.01
CA SER A 16 -20.34 20.93 39.28
C SER A 16 -20.41 21.36 37.82
N LEU A 17 -19.54 22.31 37.44
CA LEU A 17 -19.05 22.47 36.08
C LEU A 17 -18.28 21.18 35.76
N SER A 18 -19.02 20.11 35.49
CA SER A 18 -18.55 19.05 34.63
C SER A 18 -18.35 19.72 33.29
N THR A 19 -17.14 20.22 33.05
CA THR A 19 -16.63 20.39 31.70
C THR A 19 -16.82 19.03 31.03
N LEU A 20 -17.90 18.89 30.26
CA LEU A 20 -17.93 17.96 29.15
C LEU A 20 -16.74 18.39 28.30
N ALA A 21 -15.60 17.72 28.49
CA ALA A 21 -14.57 17.73 27.49
C ALA A 21 -15.31 17.32 26.22
N GLU A 22 -15.43 18.25 25.29
CA GLU A 22 -15.80 17.96 23.93
C GLU A 22 -14.74 16.95 23.48
N SER A 23 -15.10 15.67 23.53
CA SER A 23 -14.29 14.61 22.95
C SER A 23 -14.35 14.91 21.48
N ASN A 24 -13.43 15.75 21.00
CA ASN A 24 -13.09 15.77 19.59
C ASN A 24 -12.88 14.29 19.26
N PRO A 25 -13.69 13.70 18.35
CA PRO A 25 -13.52 12.30 18.00
C PRO A 25 -12.05 12.15 17.63
N GLU A 26 -11.34 11.26 18.35
CA GLU A 26 -9.96 11.01 17.97
C GLU A 26 -10.00 10.59 16.50
N PRO A 27 -9.09 11.10 15.65
CA PRO A 27 -9.10 10.73 14.24
C PRO A 27 -9.11 9.21 14.15
N LEU A 28 -10.08 8.66 13.40
CA LEU A 28 -10.29 7.21 13.21
C LEU A 28 -9.00 6.47 12.83
N PHE A 29 -8.06 7.18 12.21
CA PHE A 29 -6.74 6.71 11.79
C PHE A 29 -5.70 7.36 12.67
N GLN A 30 -5.46 6.72 13.81
CA GLN A 30 -4.34 7.10 14.65
C GLN A 30 -3.11 6.39 14.08
N ASN A 31 -2.21 7.15 13.45
CA ASN A 31 -0.82 6.72 13.21
C ASN A 31 -0.05 6.44 14.53
N ARG A 32 -0.74 6.03 15.60
CA ARG A 32 -0.21 5.88 16.96
C ARG A 32 0.33 4.49 17.24
N PHE A 33 -0.09 3.44 16.53
CA PHE A 33 0.22 2.07 16.98
C PHE A 33 1.21 1.30 16.14
N PHE A 34 1.90 1.99 15.24
CA PHE A 34 2.88 1.34 14.40
C PHE A 34 4.03 2.27 14.01
N THR A 35 5.04 2.32 14.86
CA THR A 35 6.38 2.05 14.37
C THR A 35 6.41 0.57 13.93
N LEU A 36 5.95 0.26 12.70
CA LEU A 36 6.12 -1.08 12.09
C LEU A 36 7.60 -1.42 11.85
N SER A 37 8.51 -0.49 12.16
CA SER A 37 9.81 -0.77 12.75
C SER A 37 10.04 0.21 13.94
N GLN A 38 10.27 -0.31 15.16
CA GLN A 38 10.66 0.51 16.34
C GLN A 38 12.10 1.03 16.24
N ASN A 39 12.76 0.74 15.12
CA ASN A 39 14.17 0.87 14.86
C ASN A 39 14.37 0.82 13.33
N ALA A 40 15.45 1.41 12.82
CA ALA A 40 15.84 1.39 11.39
C ALA A 40 16.09 -0.03 10.79
N GLU A 41 15.86 -1.07 11.59
CA GLU A 41 16.00 -2.47 11.21
C GLU A 41 14.77 -2.88 10.42
N LEU A 42 14.96 -3.02 9.12
CA LEU A 42 13.95 -3.63 8.28
C LEU A 42 13.80 -5.09 8.64
N LEU A 43 12.55 -5.55 8.67
CA LEU A 43 12.25 -6.97 8.55
C LEU A 43 12.96 -7.49 7.30
N CYS A 44 13.87 -8.41 7.51
CA CYS A 44 14.56 -9.15 6.48
C CYS A 44 13.54 -9.99 5.73
N ALA A 45 13.08 -9.50 4.59
CA ALA A 45 12.01 -10.14 3.84
C ALA A 45 12.53 -11.35 3.04
N THR A 46 13.03 -12.36 3.75
CA THR A 46 13.01 -13.73 3.24
C THR A 46 11.58 -14.27 3.32
N SER A 47 11.26 -15.31 2.54
CA SER A 47 9.98 -16.02 2.61
C SER A 47 9.64 -16.55 4.01
N GLU A 48 10.64 -16.72 4.89
CA GLU A 48 10.49 -17.27 6.24
C GLU A 48 10.33 -16.23 7.39
N GLN A 49 10.40 -14.92 7.13
CA GLN A 49 10.18 -13.91 8.19
C GLN A 49 8.71 -13.47 8.35
N GLN A 50 8.37 -13.29 9.64
CA GLN A 50 7.02 -13.25 10.23
C GLN A 50 6.19 -12.07 9.71
N PHE A 51 5.10 -12.39 9.04
CA PHE A 51 3.95 -11.49 8.99
C PHE A 51 3.34 -11.34 10.39
N THR A 52 2.53 -10.31 10.60
CA THR A 52 1.84 -10.13 11.89
C THR A 52 0.99 -11.37 12.21
N PRO A 53 1.25 -12.09 13.33
CA PRO A 53 0.47 -13.26 13.72
C PRO A 53 -0.98 -12.89 14.03
N SER A 54 -1.90 -13.84 13.88
CA SER A 54 -3.34 -13.63 14.07
C SER A 54 -3.70 -13.09 15.46
N GLU A 55 -2.97 -13.52 16.49
CA GLU A 55 -3.14 -13.02 17.87
C GLU A 55 -2.85 -11.52 17.98
N GLN A 56 -1.78 -11.05 17.33
CA GLN A 56 -1.43 -9.63 17.28
C GLN A 56 -2.44 -8.85 16.43
N LEU A 57 -2.91 -9.41 15.31
CA LEU A 57 -4.00 -8.80 14.51
C LEU A 57 -5.24 -8.53 15.37
N ALA A 58 -5.60 -9.47 16.26
CA ALA A 58 -6.70 -9.30 17.21
C ALA A 58 -6.49 -8.12 18.17
N GLU A 59 -5.27 -7.95 18.67
CA GLU A 59 -4.91 -6.84 19.56
C GLU A 59 -5.00 -5.49 18.85
N ILE A 60 -4.53 -5.43 17.61
CA ILE A 60 -4.59 -4.22 16.77
C ILE A 60 -6.04 -3.82 16.52
N ILE A 61 -6.87 -4.76 16.07
CA ILE A 61 -8.30 -4.51 15.81
C ILE A 61 -8.99 -4.00 17.09
N ARG A 62 -8.77 -4.68 18.22
CA ARG A 62 -9.34 -4.26 19.52
C ARG A 62 -8.85 -2.89 19.95
N PHE A 63 -7.60 -2.55 19.68
CA PHE A 63 -7.03 -1.26 20.03
C PHE A 63 -7.79 -0.12 19.32
N TYR A 64 -7.96 -0.21 17.99
CA TYR A 64 -8.64 0.84 17.22
C TYR A 64 -10.13 0.94 17.55
N GLU A 65 -10.78 -0.18 17.86
CA GLU A 65 -12.22 -0.21 18.12
C GLU A 65 -12.62 0.14 19.55
N LYS A 66 -11.68 0.15 20.51
CA LYS A 66 -11.95 0.26 21.95
C LYS A 66 -12.87 1.43 22.33
N ASP A 67 -12.81 2.52 21.57
CA ASP A 67 -13.60 3.74 21.79
C ASP A 67 -14.36 4.19 20.51
N HIS A 68 -14.52 3.28 19.52
CA HIS A 68 -15.15 3.56 18.23
C HIS A 68 -16.21 2.49 17.87
N PRO A 69 -17.43 2.56 18.45
CA PRO A 69 -18.41 1.48 18.39
C PRO A 69 -18.94 1.12 16.99
N ASN A 70 -18.74 1.99 15.98
CA ASN A 70 -19.16 1.77 14.60
C ASN A 70 -18.01 1.61 13.61
N LEU A 71 -16.75 1.71 14.07
CA LEU A 71 -15.59 1.70 13.18
C LEU A 71 -15.52 0.40 12.36
N ARG A 72 -15.80 -0.74 12.97
CA ARG A 72 -15.80 -2.03 12.28
C ARG A 72 -16.83 -2.08 11.15
N GLN A 73 -18.07 -1.71 11.44
CA GLN A 73 -19.15 -1.71 10.45
C GLN A 73 -18.79 -0.83 9.25
N GLN A 74 -18.28 0.37 9.51
CA GLN A 74 -17.85 1.31 8.48
C GLN A 74 -16.68 0.77 7.66
N ALA A 75 -15.66 0.20 8.32
CA ALA A 75 -14.50 -0.36 7.66
C ALA A 75 -14.86 -1.57 6.79
N VAL A 76 -15.70 -2.48 7.28
CA VAL A 76 -16.15 -3.64 6.50
C VAL A 76 -16.97 -3.19 5.30
N ALA A 77 -17.85 -2.21 5.45
CA ALA A 77 -18.60 -1.65 4.32
C ALA A 77 -17.68 -1.12 3.22
N VAL A 78 -16.60 -0.42 3.59
CA VAL A 78 -15.59 0.08 2.63
C VAL A 78 -14.79 -1.06 2.00
N LEU A 79 -14.28 -2.00 2.81
CA LEU A 79 -13.45 -3.12 2.34
C LEU A 79 -14.20 -4.12 1.46
N THR A 80 -15.53 -4.09 1.50
CA THR A 80 -16.42 -4.95 0.70
C THR A 80 -17.30 -4.13 -0.26
N GLU A 81 -16.94 -2.88 -0.53
CA GLU A 81 -17.72 -2.04 -1.43
C GLU A 81 -17.52 -2.46 -2.88
N HIS A 82 -18.63 -2.82 -3.54
CA HIS A 82 -18.69 -3.26 -4.93
C HIS A 82 -19.86 -2.61 -5.66
N THR A 83 -19.74 -2.43 -6.99
CA THR A 83 -20.84 -1.97 -7.85
C THR A 83 -21.48 -3.11 -8.64
N ASN A 84 -20.75 -4.23 -8.79
CA ASN A 84 -21.25 -5.41 -9.49
C ASN A 84 -22.44 -6.06 -8.74
N PRO A 85 -23.60 -6.29 -9.39
CA PRO A 85 -24.77 -6.90 -8.75
C PRO A 85 -24.52 -8.28 -8.13
N GLU A 86 -23.65 -9.09 -8.74
CA GLU A 86 -23.35 -10.44 -8.26
C GLU A 86 -22.50 -10.38 -6.98
N HIS A 87 -21.55 -9.44 -6.87
CA HIS A 87 -20.85 -9.17 -5.60
C HIS A 87 -21.81 -8.69 -4.51
N LEU A 88 -22.79 -7.86 -4.86
CA LEU A 88 -23.79 -7.36 -3.92
C LEU A 88 -24.72 -8.48 -3.41
N GLU A 89 -25.03 -9.46 -4.27
CA GLU A 89 -25.78 -10.67 -3.90
C GLU A 89 -24.98 -11.55 -2.93
N ASP A 90 -23.72 -11.88 -3.26
CA ASP A 90 -22.81 -12.61 -2.37
C ASP A 90 -22.72 -11.96 -0.97
N LEU A 91 -22.58 -10.63 -0.92
CA LEU A 91 -22.51 -9.90 0.35
C LEU A 91 -23.84 -9.92 1.13
N ALA A 92 -24.98 -9.96 0.45
CA ALA A 92 -26.27 -10.13 1.10
C ALA A 92 -26.38 -11.52 1.73
N ASP A 93 -25.98 -12.57 1.00
CA ASP A 93 -25.94 -13.95 1.48
C ASP A 93 -24.98 -14.11 2.68
N PHE A 94 -23.79 -13.50 2.61
CA PHE A 94 -22.84 -13.51 3.73
C PHE A 94 -23.41 -12.84 4.97
N ARG A 95 -24.11 -11.70 4.83
CA ARG A 95 -24.77 -11.02 5.95
C ARG A 95 -25.86 -11.90 6.56
N ASP A 96 -26.61 -12.58 5.71
CA ASP A 96 -27.69 -13.47 6.11
C ASP A 96 -27.19 -14.70 6.89
N ASP A 97 -26.09 -15.29 6.45
CA ASP A 97 -25.38 -16.39 7.13
C ASP A 97 -24.75 -15.95 8.46
N CYS A 98 -24.29 -14.70 8.54
CA CYS A 98 -23.59 -14.16 9.69
C CYS A 98 -24.53 -13.56 10.75
N ARG A 99 -25.85 -13.60 10.57
CA ARG A 99 -26.84 -12.96 11.47
C ARG A 99 -26.70 -13.34 12.93
N ASP A 100 -26.37 -14.60 13.21
CA ASP A 100 -26.23 -15.13 14.57
C ASP A 100 -24.78 -15.05 15.10
N SER A 101 -23.86 -14.47 14.34
CA SER A 101 -22.47 -14.29 14.77
C SER A 101 -22.36 -13.21 15.85
N ALA A 102 -21.46 -13.43 16.81
CA ALA A 102 -21.13 -12.42 17.83
C ALA A 102 -20.60 -11.11 17.24
N SER A 103 -20.07 -11.14 16.01
CA SER A 103 -19.69 -9.96 15.24
C SER A 103 -20.04 -10.18 13.78
N VAL A 104 -21.23 -9.72 13.38
CA VAL A 104 -21.76 -9.85 12.01
C VAL A 104 -20.78 -9.30 10.98
N ASP A 105 -20.30 -8.06 11.15
CA ASP A 105 -19.41 -7.42 10.17
C ASP A 105 -18.09 -8.17 9.98
N LEU A 106 -17.48 -8.65 11.07
CA LEU A 106 -16.24 -9.42 11.00
C LEU A 106 -16.46 -10.77 10.30
N CYS A 107 -17.57 -11.45 10.60
CA CYS A 107 -17.95 -12.69 9.93
C CYS A 107 -18.16 -12.49 8.42
N VAL A 108 -18.79 -11.37 8.01
CA VAL A 108 -18.95 -11.01 6.60
C VAL A 108 -17.59 -10.83 5.92
N LEU A 109 -16.67 -10.11 6.57
CA LEU A 109 -15.32 -9.92 6.02
C LEU A 109 -14.53 -11.24 5.94
N GLU A 110 -14.67 -12.12 6.93
CA GLU A 110 -14.07 -13.47 6.91
C GLU A 110 -14.59 -14.32 5.74
N LYS A 111 -15.90 -14.27 5.46
CA LYS A 111 -16.50 -14.93 4.28
C LYS A 111 -16.05 -14.31 2.97
N TYR A 112 -15.97 -12.98 2.91
CA TYR A 112 -15.51 -12.25 1.72
C TYR A 112 -14.09 -12.65 1.29
N TRP A 113 -13.21 -12.91 2.25
CA TRP A 113 -11.84 -13.35 1.99
C TRP A 113 -11.68 -14.87 1.87
N ASP A 114 -12.68 -15.65 2.27
CA ASP A 114 -12.61 -17.11 2.44
C ASP A 114 -11.40 -17.55 3.33
N ASP A 115 -10.92 -16.64 4.19
CA ASP A 115 -9.78 -16.86 5.08
C ASP A 115 -9.83 -15.84 6.22
N LYS A 116 -9.84 -16.36 7.46
CA LYS A 116 -9.91 -15.55 8.67
C LYS A 116 -8.70 -14.64 8.84
N ASP A 117 -7.50 -15.16 8.63
CA ASP A 117 -6.27 -14.40 8.82
C ASP A 117 -6.14 -13.30 7.76
N ALA A 118 -6.58 -13.56 6.53
CA ALA A 118 -6.64 -12.57 5.46
C ALA A 118 -7.62 -11.44 5.81
N ALA A 119 -8.84 -11.77 6.25
CA ALA A 119 -9.83 -10.79 6.66
C ALA A 119 -9.34 -9.87 7.78
N TRP A 120 -8.76 -10.46 8.83
CA TRP A 120 -8.26 -9.71 9.98
C TRP A 120 -7.09 -8.82 9.61
N ARG A 121 -6.24 -9.29 8.69
CA ARG A 121 -5.11 -8.54 8.17
C ARG A 121 -5.52 -7.39 7.28
N ALA A 122 -6.51 -7.59 6.39
CA ALA A 122 -7.08 -6.52 5.59
C ALA A 122 -7.63 -5.40 6.51
N LEU A 123 -8.39 -5.79 7.53
CA LEU A 123 -8.96 -4.85 8.50
C LEU A 123 -7.88 -4.10 9.30
N ALA A 124 -6.88 -4.82 9.81
CA ALA A 124 -5.78 -4.21 10.56
C ALA A 124 -4.94 -3.25 9.69
N LEU A 125 -4.65 -3.62 8.43
CA LEU A 125 -3.95 -2.74 7.48
C LEU A 125 -4.77 -1.49 7.16
N PHE A 126 -6.09 -1.64 7.02
CA PHE A 126 -6.98 -0.51 6.81
C PHE A 126 -6.99 0.44 8.00
N TYR A 127 -7.10 -0.06 9.23
CA TYR A 127 -7.03 0.77 10.43
C TYR A 127 -5.70 1.49 10.60
N ASP A 128 -4.57 0.83 10.31
CA ASP A 128 -3.24 1.44 10.46
C ASP A 128 -2.91 2.45 9.36
N SER A 129 -3.18 2.09 8.11
CA SER A 129 -2.60 2.78 6.96
C SER A 129 -3.63 3.39 6.03
N LYS A 130 -4.93 3.21 6.31
CA LYS A 130 -6.00 3.60 5.39
C LYS A 130 -5.82 2.93 4.01
N THR A 131 -5.15 1.78 3.96
CA THR A 131 -5.00 1.03 2.72
C THR A 131 -6.21 0.10 2.53
N VAL A 132 -6.89 0.24 1.41
CA VAL A 132 -7.97 -0.66 0.98
C VAL A 132 -7.38 -1.75 0.10
N ILE A 133 -7.66 -3.01 0.44
CA ILE A 133 -7.32 -4.16 -0.38
C ILE A 133 -8.63 -4.90 -0.58
N LYS A 134 -9.11 -4.98 -1.84
CA LYS A 134 -10.38 -5.64 -2.18
C LYS A 134 -10.25 -6.49 -3.44
N HIS A 135 -11.23 -7.35 -3.68
CA HIS A 135 -11.36 -8.11 -4.92
C HIS A 135 -11.71 -7.18 -6.10
N SER A 136 -11.51 -7.67 -7.32
CA SER A 136 -11.88 -6.95 -8.55
C SER A 136 -13.41 -6.83 -8.68
N GLU A 137 -13.90 -5.82 -9.40
CA GLU A 137 -15.31 -5.77 -9.84
C GLU A 137 -15.62 -6.80 -10.95
N ASP A 138 -14.59 -7.41 -11.56
CA ASP A 138 -14.78 -8.52 -12.48
C ASP A 138 -15.23 -9.79 -11.74
N TYR A 139 -16.54 -9.91 -11.58
CA TYR A 139 -17.16 -11.06 -10.96
C TYR A 139 -17.06 -12.34 -11.80
N ARG A 140 -16.76 -12.25 -13.11
CA ARG A 140 -16.72 -13.43 -14.01
C ARG A 140 -15.47 -14.29 -13.82
N TYR A 141 -14.66 -14.01 -12.80
CA TYR A 141 -13.43 -14.71 -12.47
C TYR A 141 -12.41 -14.73 -13.64
N GLN A 142 -12.53 -13.79 -14.59
CA GLN A 142 -11.51 -13.67 -15.64
C GLN A 142 -10.26 -13.01 -15.07
N VAL A 143 -10.44 -12.12 -14.10
CA VAL A 143 -9.41 -11.63 -13.18
C VAL A 143 -9.34 -12.54 -11.95
N LYS A 144 -8.16 -13.13 -11.71
CA LYS A 144 -7.88 -13.90 -10.49
C LYS A 144 -7.94 -12.96 -9.28
N ARG A 145 -8.67 -13.37 -8.23
CA ARG A 145 -8.78 -12.64 -6.95
C ARG A 145 -7.45 -12.68 -6.18
N PHE A 146 -7.26 -11.72 -5.28
CA PHE A 146 -6.21 -11.83 -4.28
C PHE A 146 -6.56 -12.94 -3.28
N ASP A 147 -5.54 -13.53 -2.68
CA ASP A 147 -5.66 -14.53 -1.61
C ASP A 147 -4.82 -14.12 -0.39
N ALA A 148 -4.87 -14.93 0.68
CA ALA A 148 -4.13 -14.69 1.92
C ALA A 148 -2.62 -14.46 1.72
N ASP A 149 -2.01 -15.10 0.72
CA ASP A 149 -0.59 -14.96 0.42
C ASP A 149 -0.28 -13.59 -0.20
N HIS A 150 -1.17 -13.06 -1.03
CA HIS A 150 -1.05 -11.69 -1.55
C HIS A 150 -1.08 -10.65 -0.43
N LEU A 151 -2.04 -10.76 0.52
CA LEU A 151 -2.09 -9.80 1.64
C LEU A 151 -0.83 -9.86 2.52
N ARG A 152 -0.19 -11.02 2.66
CA ARG A 152 1.09 -11.12 3.40
C ARG A 152 2.18 -10.28 2.73
N ILE A 153 2.22 -10.26 1.40
CA ILE A 153 3.17 -9.43 0.66
C ILE A 153 2.80 -7.95 0.72
N PHE A 154 1.52 -7.61 0.59
CA PHE A 154 1.06 -6.22 0.74
C PHE A 154 1.36 -5.69 2.14
N GLU A 155 1.12 -6.47 3.20
CA GLU A 155 1.51 -6.10 4.57
C GLU A 155 3.01 -5.81 4.63
N LYS A 156 3.85 -6.72 4.12
CA LYS A 156 5.32 -6.54 4.11
C LYS A 156 5.74 -5.29 3.35
N ALA A 157 5.10 -4.94 2.25
CA ALA A 157 5.42 -3.77 1.45
C ALA A 157 4.99 -2.46 2.14
N ILE A 158 3.74 -2.37 2.57
CA ILE A 158 3.18 -1.18 3.23
C ILE A 158 3.96 -0.86 4.52
N ARG A 159 4.37 -1.89 5.27
CA ARG A 159 5.19 -1.74 6.48
C ARG A 159 6.56 -1.12 6.24
N LYS A 160 7.08 -1.18 5.00
CA LYS A 160 8.36 -0.58 4.67
C LYS A 160 8.25 0.92 4.42
N ILE A 161 7.05 1.45 4.23
CA ILE A 161 6.82 2.88 4.02
C ILE A 161 6.67 3.57 5.39
N PRO A 162 7.43 4.64 5.68
CA PRO A 162 7.33 5.35 6.96
C PRO A 162 5.93 5.92 7.18
N ALA A 163 5.52 6.00 8.46
CA ALA A 163 4.20 6.50 8.85
C ALA A 163 3.83 7.86 8.22
N PHE A 164 4.76 8.82 8.19
CA PHE A 164 4.49 10.13 7.61
C PHE A 164 4.23 10.07 6.09
N LEU A 165 4.92 9.18 5.35
CA LEU A 165 4.67 8.99 3.92
C LEU A 165 3.34 8.26 3.69
N ARG A 166 3.02 7.26 4.52
CA ARG A 166 1.71 6.57 4.49
C ARG A 166 0.54 7.52 4.73
N GLU A 167 0.72 8.47 5.65
CA GLU A 167 -0.24 9.53 5.90
C GLU A 167 -0.40 10.45 4.68
N SER A 168 0.70 10.85 4.03
CA SER A 168 0.65 11.70 2.84
C SER A 168 -0.04 10.99 1.66
N ILE A 169 0.33 9.74 1.36
CA ILE A 169 -0.26 9.01 0.23
C ILE A 169 -1.74 8.71 0.44
N SER A 170 -2.19 8.49 1.68
CA SER A 170 -3.59 8.11 1.97
C SER A 170 -4.57 9.29 2.03
N LYS A 171 -4.09 10.52 1.80
CA LYS A 171 -4.89 11.74 1.92
C LYS A 171 -5.27 12.37 0.58
N ALA A 172 -5.04 11.74 -0.57
CA ALA A 172 -5.34 12.36 -1.87
C ALA A 172 -6.77 12.89 -1.94
N LYS A 173 -6.96 14.16 -2.29
CA LYS A 173 -8.28 14.76 -2.47
C LYS A 173 -8.64 14.76 -3.95
N PRO A 174 -9.58 13.95 -4.43
CA PRO A 174 -10.01 14.02 -5.82
C PRO A 174 -10.72 15.34 -6.11
N THR A 175 -10.61 15.85 -7.35
CA THR A 175 -11.50 16.91 -7.80
C THR A 175 -12.88 16.37 -8.18
N ASP A 176 -13.94 16.99 -7.68
CA ASP A 176 -15.33 16.72 -8.04
C ASP A 176 -15.72 17.32 -9.42
N LYS A 177 -14.82 18.07 -10.04
CA LYS A 177 -15.04 18.85 -11.28
C LYS A 177 -14.25 18.33 -12.49
N LEU A 178 -13.96 17.02 -12.54
CA LEU A 178 -13.21 16.39 -13.63
C LEU A 178 -13.62 16.89 -15.03
N GLU A 179 -14.92 16.93 -15.32
CA GLU A 179 -15.46 17.34 -16.61
C GLU A 179 -15.13 18.81 -16.97
N GLN A 180 -15.07 19.70 -15.98
CA GLN A 180 -14.68 21.10 -16.19
C GLN A 180 -13.18 21.22 -16.45
N GLU A 181 -12.38 20.39 -15.78
CA GLU A 181 -10.91 20.41 -15.84
C GLU A 181 -10.35 19.84 -17.15
N ILE A 182 -11.04 18.90 -17.80
CA ILE A 182 -10.62 18.30 -19.07
C ILE A 182 -11.25 18.96 -20.31
N ALA A 183 -12.17 19.91 -20.12
CA ALA A 183 -12.96 20.51 -21.20
C ALA A 183 -12.12 21.20 -22.28
N ASP A 184 -10.94 21.70 -21.91
CA ASP A 184 -10.00 22.39 -22.81
C ASP A 184 -9.04 21.43 -23.55
N LYS A 185 -9.05 20.12 -23.24
CA LYS A 185 -8.15 19.12 -23.83
C LYS A 185 -8.73 18.53 -25.12
N PRO A 186 -7.89 18.03 -26.05
CA PRO A 186 -8.37 17.32 -27.24
C PRO A 186 -9.29 16.14 -26.89
N THR A 187 -10.33 15.89 -27.69
CA THR A 187 -11.33 14.83 -27.42
C THR A 187 -10.70 13.46 -27.17
N VAL A 188 -9.72 13.06 -27.98
CA VAL A 188 -9.00 11.79 -27.80
C VAL A 188 -8.31 11.71 -26.43
N MET A 189 -7.79 12.83 -25.93
CA MET A 189 -7.17 12.89 -24.60
C MET A 189 -8.23 12.84 -23.49
N GLN A 190 -9.38 13.48 -23.69
CA GLN A 190 -10.51 13.37 -22.74
C GLN A 190 -11.02 11.93 -22.66
N GLU A 191 -11.17 11.25 -23.80
CA GLU A 191 -11.58 9.84 -23.87
C GLU A 191 -10.56 8.94 -23.15
N LEU A 192 -9.26 9.10 -23.41
CA LEU A 192 -8.21 8.37 -22.68
C LEU A 192 -8.24 8.63 -21.17
N ILE A 193 -8.52 9.87 -20.74
CA ILE A 193 -8.65 10.20 -19.31
C ILE A 193 -9.86 9.50 -18.70
N ARG A 194 -11.00 9.47 -19.40
CA ARG A 194 -12.21 8.78 -18.95
C ARG A 194 -12.04 7.26 -18.93
N ASP A 195 -11.40 6.68 -19.94
CA ASP A 195 -11.10 5.24 -20.01
C ASP A 195 -10.13 4.80 -18.90
N ALA A 196 -9.25 5.71 -18.47
CA ALA A 196 -8.35 5.48 -17.34
C ALA A 196 -9.03 5.72 -15.97
N PHE A 197 -10.30 6.14 -15.94
CA PHE A 197 -11.09 6.30 -14.71
C PHE A 197 -11.94 5.04 -14.48
N PRO A 198 -11.69 4.25 -13.40
CA PRO A 198 -12.52 3.11 -13.04
C PRO A 198 -13.95 3.56 -12.76
N GLU A 199 -14.92 2.71 -13.09
CA GLU A 199 -16.35 2.96 -12.85
C GLU A 199 -16.66 3.24 -11.36
N ASP A 200 -15.82 2.72 -10.45
CA ASP A 200 -15.93 2.87 -8.99
C ASP A 200 -15.28 4.14 -8.41
N TYR A 201 -14.75 5.05 -9.23
CA TYR A 201 -13.99 6.19 -8.71
C TYR A 201 -14.75 7.03 -7.69
N LYS A 202 -16.05 7.31 -7.92
CA LYS A 202 -16.84 8.19 -7.06
C LYS A 202 -17.21 7.60 -5.70
N ILE A 203 -17.20 6.28 -5.57
CA ILE A 203 -17.59 5.60 -4.32
C ILE A 203 -16.40 5.43 -3.36
N SER A 204 -15.17 5.53 -3.87
CA SER A 204 -13.95 5.43 -3.07
C SER A 204 -13.55 6.72 -2.32
N ILE A 205 -14.44 7.73 -2.25
CA ILE A 205 -14.21 9.00 -1.53
C ILE A 205 -14.70 8.86 -0.10
N TRP A 206 -13.82 9.09 0.87
CA TRP A 206 -14.20 8.93 2.28
C TRP A 206 -14.92 10.14 2.87
N GLN A 207 -15.40 10.02 4.11
CA GLN A 207 -16.12 11.08 4.82
C GLN A 207 -15.26 12.34 5.05
N ASP A 208 -13.93 12.20 5.03
CA ASP A 208 -12.97 13.30 5.07
C ASP A 208 -12.58 13.84 3.68
N TYR A 209 -13.30 13.42 2.64
CA TYR A 209 -13.10 13.79 1.22
C TYR A 209 -11.75 13.35 0.64
N THR A 210 -11.18 12.26 1.13
CA THR A 210 -9.91 11.71 0.62
C THR A 210 -10.09 10.33 -0.01
N HIS A 211 -9.15 9.95 -0.89
CA HIS A 211 -9.01 8.61 -1.44
C HIS A 211 -7.92 7.81 -0.73
N PRO A 212 -8.25 6.63 -0.17
CA PRO A 212 -7.27 5.71 0.38
C PRO A 212 -6.33 5.14 -0.69
N LEU A 213 -5.13 4.71 -0.29
CA LEU A 213 -4.33 3.80 -1.12
C LEU A 213 -5.13 2.52 -1.33
N THR A 214 -5.44 2.19 -2.58
CA THR A 214 -6.29 1.06 -2.94
C THR A 214 -5.50 0.09 -3.80
N LEU A 215 -5.46 -1.18 -3.40
CA LEU A 215 -4.84 -2.27 -4.16
C LEU A 215 -5.94 -3.21 -4.65
N VAL A 216 -6.05 -3.42 -5.96
CA VAL A 216 -7.05 -4.31 -6.56
C VAL A 216 -6.43 -5.23 -7.61
N PRO A 217 -6.99 -6.43 -7.81
CA PRO A 217 -6.63 -7.23 -8.96
C PRO A 217 -7.35 -6.70 -10.20
N GLY A 218 -6.68 -6.75 -11.35
CA GLY A 218 -7.26 -6.33 -12.61
C GLY A 218 -6.42 -6.73 -13.81
N VAL A 219 -6.81 -6.23 -14.98
CA VAL A 219 -6.03 -6.35 -16.21
C VAL A 219 -5.37 -5.00 -16.44
N GLY A 220 -4.05 -4.92 -16.27
CA GLY A 220 -3.30 -3.70 -16.59
C GLY A 220 -3.49 -3.28 -18.05
N PHE A 221 -3.15 -2.04 -18.41
CA PHE A 221 -3.36 -1.50 -19.75
C PHE A 221 -2.91 -2.48 -20.85
N ARG A 222 -3.88 -2.89 -21.69
CA ARG A 222 -3.70 -3.85 -22.81
C ARG A 222 -3.17 -5.24 -22.39
N SER A 223 -3.32 -5.63 -21.13
CA SER A 223 -2.85 -6.91 -20.58
C SER A 223 -1.32 -7.09 -20.63
N GLN A 224 -0.56 -6.00 -20.68
CA GLN A 224 0.90 -6.04 -20.86
C GLN A 224 1.69 -5.69 -19.60
N THR A 225 1.05 -5.19 -18.53
CA THR A 225 1.76 -4.73 -17.33
C THR A 225 1.47 -5.62 -16.12
N VAL A 226 2.50 -5.82 -15.30
CA VAL A 226 2.41 -6.57 -14.03
C VAL A 226 1.55 -5.80 -13.02
N ALA A 227 1.73 -4.48 -12.97
CA ALA A 227 0.91 -3.57 -12.20
C ALA A 227 0.76 -2.22 -12.93
N GLN A 228 -0.17 -1.38 -12.46
CA GLN A 228 -0.40 -0.05 -12.98
C GLN A 228 -0.91 0.87 -11.88
N VAL A 229 -0.31 2.06 -11.76
CA VAL A 229 -0.78 3.12 -10.85
C VAL A 229 -1.61 4.16 -11.59
N PHE A 230 -2.81 4.42 -11.09
CA PHE A 230 -3.67 5.50 -11.57
C PHE A 230 -3.46 6.76 -10.73
N SER A 231 -2.70 7.72 -11.26
CA SER A 231 -2.39 8.98 -10.57
C SER A 231 -3.66 9.79 -10.29
N GLY A 232 -3.81 10.26 -9.05
CA GLY A 232 -5.01 10.99 -8.60
C GLY A 232 -6.15 10.11 -8.09
N GLN A 233 -5.99 8.78 -8.11
CA GLN A 233 -6.95 7.83 -7.53
C GLN A 233 -6.37 6.97 -6.42
N ASN A 234 -5.05 7.08 -6.18
CA ASN A 234 -4.34 6.21 -5.24
C ASN A 234 -4.60 4.72 -5.48
N LEU A 235 -4.83 4.34 -6.73
CA LEU A 235 -5.21 2.99 -7.11
C LEU A 235 -4.04 2.29 -7.78
N ILE A 236 -3.65 1.13 -7.26
CA ILE A 236 -2.69 0.23 -7.85
C ILE A 236 -3.43 -1.04 -8.29
N VAL A 237 -3.44 -1.29 -9.59
CA VAL A 237 -4.04 -2.49 -10.19
C VAL A 237 -2.95 -3.52 -10.44
N PHE A 238 -3.10 -4.73 -9.92
CA PHE A 238 -2.18 -5.84 -10.16
C PHE A 238 -2.77 -6.88 -11.11
N THR A 239 -2.02 -7.24 -12.14
CA THR A 239 -2.32 -8.42 -12.96
C THR A 239 -1.82 -9.66 -12.20
N VAL A 240 -2.70 -10.27 -11.38
CA VAL A 240 -2.33 -11.34 -10.42
C VAL A 240 -1.50 -12.45 -11.04
N LYS A 241 -1.85 -12.90 -12.25
CA LYS A 241 -1.10 -13.96 -12.96
C LYS A 241 0.38 -13.58 -13.18
N GLU A 242 0.64 -12.33 -13.57
CA GLU A 242 2.00 -11.85 -13.82
C GLU A 242 2.71 -11.53 -12.51
N PHE A 243 1.98 -11.02 -11.52
CA PHE A 243 2.50 -10.79 -10.17
C PHE A 243 2.96 -12.11 -9.52
N ASP A 244 2.19 -13.18 -9.64
CA ASP A 244 2.54 -14.50 -9.09
C ASP A 244 3.78 -15.13 -9.74
N LYS A 245 4.15 -14.75 -10.98
CA LYS A 245 5.41 -15.23 -11.60
C LYS A 245 6.65 -14.72 -10.87
N ALA A 246 6.52 -13.63 -10.11
CA ALA A 246 7.60 -13.08 -9.29
C ALA A 246 7.69 -13.78 -7.92
N LYS A 247 6.76 -14.68 -7.60
CA LYS A 247 6.86 -15.54 -6.41
C LYS A 247 8.00 -16.54 -6.63
N GLU A 248 8.86 -16.69 -5.62
CA GLU A 248 10.02 -17.60 -5.60
C GLU A 248 9.76 -18.94 -6.31
N GLU A 249 10.65 -19.33 -7.24
CA GLU A 249 10.91 -20.72 -7.67
C GLU A 249 11.89 -20.82 -8.86
N SER A 250 12.35 -19.70 -9.43
CA SER A 250 13.36 -19.70 -10.49
C SER A 250 14.74 -20.08 -9.92
N THR A 251 15.10 -21.36 -10.07
CA THR A 251 16.47 -21.82 -9.87
C THR A 251 17.38 -21.12 -10.89
N TYR A 252 18.39 -20.40 -10.39
CA TYR A 252 19.27 -19.64 -11.28
C TYR A 252 20.49 -20.48 -11.66
N ARG A 253 20.48 -20.99 -12.90
CA ARG A 253 21.45 -21.96 -13.39
C ARG A 253 22.86 -21.37 -13.57
N ASP A 254 22.99 -20.12 -14.01
CA ASP A 254 24.30 -19.58 -14.42
C ASP A 254 25.23 -19.21 -13.26
N ILE A 255 24.71 -19.13 -12.02
CA ILE A 255 25.51 -18.95 -10.80
C ILE A 255 25.21 -20.00 -9.71
N GLU A 256 24.59 -21.13 -10.09
CA GLU A 256 24.33 -22.32 -9.25
C GLU A 256 23.59 -22.10 -7.91
N VAL A 257 22.72 -21.09 -7.82
CA VAL A 257 21.96 -20.78 -6.59
C VAL A 257 20.46 -20.63 -6.86
N GLN A 258 19.66 -20.82 -5.80
CA GLN A 258 18.24 -20.49 -5.73
C GLN A 258 18.07 -19.26 -4.83
N TYR A 259 17.25 -18.31 -5.25
CA TYR A 259 16.87 -17.17 -4.43
C TYR A 259 15.77 -17.56 -3.44
N LEU A 260 15.88 -17.05 -2.22
CA LEU A 260 14.93 -17.22 -1.10
C LEU A 260 14.21 -15.89 -0.77
N VAL A 261 14.06 -15.05 -1.79
CA VAL A 261 13.44 -13.72 -1.70
C VAL A 261 12.18 -13.69 -2.54
N ASP A 262 11.07 -13.26 -1.94
CA ASP A 262 9.81 -13.06 -2.63
C ASP A 262 9.88 -11.77 -3.45
N PHE A 263 10.03 -11.91 -4.78
CA PHE A 263 10.23 -10.77 -5.67
C PHE A 263 8.95 -9.98 -5.95
N ARG A 264 7.79 -10.44 -5.46
CA ARG A 264 6.57 -9.63 -5.46
C ARG A 264 6.68 -8.40 -4.57
N LEU A 265 7.43 -8.50 -3.48
CA LEU A 265 7.63 -7.39 -2.55
C LEU A 265 8.27 -6.15 -3.23
N PRO A 266 9.40 -6.28 -3.96
CA PRO A 266 9.90 -5.24 -4.84
C PRO A 266 8.86 -4.56 -5.71
N ILE A 267 8.03 -5.33 -6.41
CA ILE A 267 7.02 -4.80 -7.33
C ILE A 267 6.03 -3.94 -6.55
N VAL A 268 5.52 -4.41 -5.41
CA VAL A 268 4.58 -3.60 -4.60
C VAL A 268 5.23 -2.31 -4.10
N VAL A 269 6.50 -2.35 -3.67
CA VAL A 269 7.21 -1.15 -3.21
C VAL A 269 7.41 -0.15 -4.37
N HIS A 270 7.72 -0.64 -5.57
CA HIS A 270 7.83 0.18 -6.79
C HIS A 270 6.53 0.91 -7.12
N GLU A 271 5.40 0.20 -7.12
CA GLU A 271 4.11 0.83 -7.40
C GLU A 271 3.68 1.82 -6.30
N ILE A 272 4.00 1.54 -5.03
CA ILE A 272 3.79 2.52 -3.96
C ILE A 272 4.69 3.75 -4.17
N ALA A 273 5.89 3.60 -4.72
CA ALA A 273 6.76 4.73 -5.03
C ALA A 273 6.18 5.65 -6.10
N HIS A 274 5.50 5.12 -7.12
CA HIS A 274 4.71 5.92 -8.05
C HIS A 274 3.60 6.73 -7.36
N THR A 275 3.03 6.18 -6.29
CA THR A 275 2.10 6.94 -5.45
C THR A 275 2.85 8.03 -4.67
N ILE A 276 4.00 7.74 -4.05
CA ILE A 276 4.82 8.74 -3.34
C ILE A 276 5.23 9.92 -4.25
N ASP A 277 5.63 9.64 -5.49
CA ASP A 277 5.98 10.66 -6.49
C ASP A 277 4.86 11.70 -6.68
N ASN A 278 3.60 11.25 -6.64
CA ASN A 278 2.44 12.11 -6.83
C ASN A 278 2.15 13.03 -5.63
N PHE A 279 2.50 12.65 -4.39
CA PHE A 279 2.05 13.35 -3.17
C PHE A 279 3.14 14.01 -2.34
N HIS A 280 4.42 13.82 -2.68
CA HIS A 280 5.51 14.30 -1.84
C HIS A 280 5.49 15.81 -1.57
N PHE A 281 5.13 16.61 -2.57
CA PHE A 281 5.05 18.07 -2.46
C PHE A 281 3.66 18.59 -2.13
N TRP A 282 2.69 17.70 -1.90
CA TRP A 282 1.33 18.13 -1.61
C TRP A 282 1.20 18.63 -0.17
N ASN A 283 0.54 19.77 0.00
CA ASN A 283 0.34 20.44 1.28
C ASN A 283 -0.77 19.82 2.15
N GLY A 284 -1.56 18.88 1.62
CA GLY A 284 -2.67 18.26 2.35
C GLY A 284 -4.01 19.01 2.22
N GLU A 285 -4.02 20.20 1.64
CA GLU A 285 -5.16 21.11 1.65
C GLU A 285 -5.85 21.19 0.30
N ASP A 286 -5.08 21.23 -0.79
CA ASP A 286 -5.60 21.43 -2.14
C ASP A 286 -6.28 20.17 -2.70
N ASP A 287 -7.34 20.37 -3.49
CA ASP A 287 -7.90 19.32 -4.34
C ASP A 287 -6.92 18.97 -5.46
N LEU A 288 -6.78 17.69 -5.73
CA LEU A 288 -5.75 17.13 -6.58
C LEU A 288 -6.33 16.56 -7.90
N TYR A 289 -5.70 16.93 -9.04
CA TYR A 289 -6.00 16.46 -10.40
C TYR A 289 -4.87 15.67 -11.08
N PHE A 290 -5.21 14.53 -11.71
CA PHE A 290 -4.50 13.74 -12.76
C PHE A 290 -3.14 14.26 -13.29
N PHE A 291 -2.17 13.34 -13.48
CA PHE A 291 -0.77 13.41 -14.00
C PHE A 291 -0.07 14.75 -14.31
N TYR A 292 -0.72 15.75 -14.89
CA TYR A 292 -0.10 16.93 -15.52
C TYR A 292 -0.10 18.21 -14.67
N LYS A 293 -0.88 18.30 -13.59
CA LYS A 293 -0.99 19.55 -12.79
C LYS A 293 -0.23 19.53 -11.45
N TYR A 294 0.33 18.39 -11.05
CA TYR A 294 1.05 18.29 -9.77
C TYR A 294 2.51 18.70 -9.93
N HIS A 295 3.06 19.37 -8.90
CA HIS A 295 4.49 19.32 -8.66
C HIS A 295 4.80 17.92 -8.11
N LYS A 296 5.35 17.07 -8.95
CA LYS A 296 5.81 15.72 -8.62
C LYS A 296 7.30 15.77 -8.30
N ILE A 297 7.79 14.78 -7.57
CA ILE A 297 9.24 14.61 -7.44
C ILE A 297 9.90 14.48 -8.82
N SER A 298 9.27 13.71 -9.70
CA SER A 298 9.75 13.38 -11.04
C SER A 298 9.66 14.52 -12.07
N ASN A 299 9.04 15.66 -11.73
CA ASN A 299 8.97 16.82 -12.62
C ASN A 299 9.57 18.11 -12.02
N ASP A 300 10.15 18.03 -10.83
CA ASP A 300 10.95 19.11 -10.27
C ASP A 300 12.30 19.21 -10.98
N GLU A 301 12.59 20.36 -11.60
CA GLU A 301 13.79 20.54 -12.43
C GLU A 301 15.10 20.22 -11.70
N GLN A 302 15.21 20.54 -10.40
CA GLN A 302 16.43 20.30 -9.63
C GLN A 302 16.59 18.82 -9.32
N ILE A 303 15.48 18.14 -9.00
CA ILE A 303 15.47 16.72 -8.65
C ILE A 303 15.59 15.83 -9.89
N MET A 304 15.01 16.22 -11.01
CA MET A 304 15.10 15.50 -12.28
C MET A 304 16.56 15.21 -12.66
N LYS A 305 17.47 16.15 -12.39
CA LYS A 305 18.90 15.95 -12.63
C LYS A 305 19.49 14.85 -11.76
N ILE A 306 19.16 14.84 -10.46
CA ILE A 306 19.62 13.82 -9.51
C ILE A 306 19.13 12.43 -9.96
N ILE A 307 17.86 12.33 -10.36
CA ILE A 307 17.27 11.09 -10.86
C ILE A 307 17.94 10.65 -12.17
N ALA A 308 18.08 11.56 -13.13
CA ALA A 308 18.68 11.27 -14.44
C ALA A 308 20.13 10.77 -14.32
N GLU A 309 20.93 11.38 -13.45
CA GLU A 309 22.34 11.04 -13.25
C GLU A 309 22.56 9.78 -12.37
N ALA A 310 21.55 9.37 -11.61
CA ALA A 310 21.66 8.20 -10.73
C ALA A 310 21.91 6.92 -11.54
N LYS A 311 22.88 6.12 -11.13
CA LYS A 311 23.06 4.76 -11.67
C LYS A 311 22.38 3.78 -10.73
N LEU A 312 21.29 3.17 -11.17
CA LEU A 312 20.56 2.20 -10.37
C LEU A 312 21.48 1.03 -10.00
N ALA A 313 21.37 0.54 -8.77
CA ALA A 313 22.15 -0.58 -8.30
C ALA A 313 21.74 -1.86 -9.02
N LEU A 314 22.73 -2.62 -9.50
CA LEU A 314 22.50 -3.98 -9.97
C LEU A 314 22.50 -4.93 -8.76
N TRP A 315 21.37 -5.59 -8.51
CA TRP A 315 21.30 -6.69 -7.55
C TRP A 315 21.70 -8.00 -8.25
N PRO A 316 22.44 -8.92 -7.60
CA PRO A 316 22.84 -10.18 -8.20
C PRO A 316 21.65 -11.12 -8.04
N SER A 317 20.68 -10.97 -8.93
CA SER A 317 19.58 -11.88 -9.19
C SER A 317 18.97 -11.48 -10.51
N LYS A 318 18.30 -12.41 -11.20
CA LYS A 318 17.27 -12.08 -12.19
C LYS A 318 16.07 -11.39 -11.49
N TRP A 319 16.30 -10.28 -10.78
CA TRP A 319 15.28 -9.27 -10.51
C TRP A 319 14.54 -8.95 -11.82
N PHE A 320 15.24 -9.14 -12.95
CA PHE A 320 14.70 -9.09 -14.28
C PHE A 320 15.48 -9.99 -15.27
N GLU A 321 14.83 -10.79 -16.11
CA GLU A 321 15.32 -10.96 -17.49
C GLU A 321 15.18 -9.63 -18.27
N ALA A 322 14.32 -8.72 -17.81
CA ALA A 322 14.34 -7.29 -18.11
C ALA A 322 15.55 -6.50 -17.51
N PHE A 323 16.75 -7.07 -17.37
CA PHE A 323 17.94 -6.20 -17.28
C PHE A 323 18.25 -5.57 -18.65
N GLU A 324 17.57 -6.01 -19.72
CA GLU A 324 17.23 -5.11 -20.83
C GLU A 324 16.54 -3.85 -20.28
N PHE A 325 15.43 -3.95 -19.55
CA PHE A 325 14.72 -2.81 -18.93
C PHE A 325 15.55 -1.95 -17.96
N LEU A 326 16.35 -2.48 -17.02
CA LEU A 326 17.17 -1.62 -16.13
C LEU A 326 18.38 -1.01 -16.84
N ALA A 327 19.00 -1.73 -17.77
CA ALA A 327 19.98 -1.13 -18.67
C ALA A 327 19.31 -0.08 -19.55
N GLU A 328 18.10 -0.33 -20.05
CA GLU A 328 17.26 0.59 -20.80
C GLU A 328 16.84 1.80 -19.96
N VAL A 329 16.49 1.66 -18.69
CA VAL A 329 16.17 2.77 -17.77
C VAL A 329 17.42 3.58 -17.44
N ASN A 330 18.58 2.93 -17.27
CA ASN A 330 19.85 3.62 -17.10
C ASN A 330 20.36 4.27 -18.41
N GLU A 331 20.05 3.69 -19.56
CA GLU A 331 20.44 4.14 -20.91
C GLU A 331 19.36 5.00 -21.60
N GLY A 332 18.23 5.25 -20.94
CA GLY A 332 17.13 6.10 -21.41
C GLY A 332 16.25 5.53 -22.53
N ARG A 333 16.21 4.21 -22.73
CA ARG A 333 15.42 3.52 -23.77
C ARG A 333 13.97 3.21 -23.35
N TYR A 334 13.53 3.61 -22.15
CA TYR A 334 12.17 3.36 -21.65
C TYR A 334 11.26 4.59 -21.77
N ASP A 335 10.05 4.45 -22.31
CA ASP A 335 9.09 5.56 -22.42
C ASP A 335 8.53 5.91 -21.03
N GLY A 336 9.00 7.02 -20.42
CA GLY A 336 8.66 7.43 -19.04
C GLY A 336 9.86 7.64 -18.09
N ASN A 337 11.09 7.56 -18.63
CA ASN A 337 12.41 7.59 -18.00
C ASN A 337 12.59 8.11 -16.55
N THR A 338 12.03 9.25 -16.16
CA THR A 338 12.27 9.81 -14.82
C THR A 338 11.39 9.19 -13.74
N GLN A 339 10.12 8.91 -14.04
CA GLN A 339 9.14 8.41 -13.06
C GLN A 339 9.47 6.97 -12.66
N GLU A 340 9.73 6.09 -13.63
CA GLU A 340 10.16 4.72 -13.36
C GLU A 340 11.50 4.66 -12.65
N LYS A 341 12.45 5.51 -13.05
CA LYS A 341 13.76 5.57 -12.39
C LYS A 341 13.66 6.06 -10.95
N LEU A 342 12.75 6.99 -10.65
CA LEU A 342 12.44 7.38 -9.29
C LEU A 342 11.81 6.23 -8.50
N ALA A 343 10.83 5.53 -9.07
CA ALA A 343 10.20 4.40 -8.40
C ALA A 343 11.21 3.29 -8.05
N GLU A 344 12.12 2.99 -8.98
CA GLU A 344 13.26 2.08 -8.75
C GLU A 344 14.21 2.62 -7.67
N LEU A 345 14.56 3.90 -7.71
CA LEU A 345 15.41 4.53 -6.67
C LEU A 345 14.80 4.38 -5.27
N VAL A 346 13.50 4.63 -5.14
CA VAL A 346 12.76 4.47 -3.87
C VAL A 346 12.73 3.01 -3.44
N ALA A 347 12.43 2.09 -4.35
CA ALA A 347 12.42 0.65 -4.05
C ALA A 347 13.80 0.17 -3.61
N GLN A 348 14.86 0.63 -4.26
CA GLN A 348 16.24 0.29 -3.92
C GLN A 348 16.70 0.92 -2.61
N TYR A 349 16.25 2.13 -2.30
CA TYR A 349 16.53 2.77 -1.02
C TYR A 349 15.95 1.98 0.15
N ILE A 350 14.76 1.43 -0.03
CA ILE A 350 14.11 0.59 0.97
C ILE A 350 14.75 -0.80 1.02
N LEU A 351 14.87 -1.48 -0.11
CA LEU A 351 15.17 -2.92 -0.12
C LEU A 351 16.67 -3.21 -0.11
N ILE A 352 17.46 -2.35 -0.74
CA ILE A 352 18.88 -2.59 -1.05
C ILE A 352 19.78 -1.34 -0.83
N PRO A 353 19.59 -0.55 0.25
CA PRO A 353 20.21 0.76 0.47
C PRO A 353 21.74 0.77 0.39
N GLU A 354 22.41 -0.29 0.84
CA GLU A 354 23.87 -0.39 0.79
C GLU A 354 24.42 -0.30 -0.63
N ARG A 355 23.75 -0.97 -1.58
CA ARG A 355 24.15 -0.98 -2.98
C ARG A 355 23.75 0.30 -3.68
N LEU A 356 22.58 0.85 -3.36
CA LEU A 356 22.18 2.15 -3.87
C LEU A 356 23.19 3.22 -3.45
N ARG A 357 23.63 3.22 -2.19
CA ARG A 357 24.66 4.14 -1.69
C ARG A 357 25.99 4.04 -2.44
N GLN A 358 26.35 2.86 -2.94
CA GLN A 358 27.58 2.66 -3.73
C GLN A 358 27.42 3.09 -5.20
N SER A 359 26.26 2.80 -5.80
CA SER A 359 25.98 3.02 -7.23
C SER A 359 25.51 4.44 -7.55
N ALA A 360 24.69 5.03 -6.68
CA ALA A 360 24.18 6.40 -6.79
C ALA A 360 24.24 7.14 -5.44
N PRO A 361 25.43 7.53 -4.94
CA PRO A 361 25.58 8.18 -3.64
C PRO A 361 24.75 9.46 -3.47
N ALA A 362 24.65 10.29 -4.52
CA ALA A 362 23.88 11.52 -4.50
C ALA A 362 22.38 11.26 -4.36
N ALA A 363 21.84 10.33 -5.15
CA ALA A 363 20.43 9.93 -5.07
C ALA A 363 20.12 9.29 -3.72
N TYR A 364 21.02 8.45 -3.18
CA TYR A 364 20.88 7.88 -1.84
C TYR A 364 20.79 8.98 -0.76
N GLN A 365 21.67 9.98 -0.80
CA GLN A 365 21.68 11.07 0.17
C GLN A 365 20.41 11.93 0.07
N TRP A 366 19.98 12.23 -1.16
CA TRP A 366 18.76 12.98 -1.43
C TRP A 366 17.52 12.22 -0.91
N LEU A 367 17.36 10.93 -1.26
CA LEU A 367 16.28 10.09 -0.75
C LEU A 367 16.28 10.05 0.77
N ARG A 368 17.44 9.81 1.39
CA ARG A 368 17.57 9.80 2.84
C ARG A 368 17.10 11.10 3.48
N ASN A 369 17.63 12.22 3.02
CA ASN A 369 17.49 13.48 3.74
C ASN A 369 16.15 14.17 3.43
N GLU A 370 15.75 14.20 2.16
CA GLU A 370 14.62 15.00 1.67
C GLU A 370 13.34 14.17 1.54
N VAL A 371 13.43 12.93 1.03
CA VAL A 371 12.26 12.07 0.83
C VAL A 371 11.89 11.31 2.11
N PHE A 372 12.86 10.68 2.76
CA PHE A 372 12.69 9.80 3.92
C PHE A 372 13.00 10.47 5.26
N ARG A 373 13.30 11.78 5.27
CA ARG A 373 13.49 12.61 6.49
C ARG A 373 14.49 12.03 7.50
N GLY A 374 15.58 11.46 7.01
CA GLY A 374 16.68 10.88 7.77
C GLY A 374 16.48 9.41 8.17
N ILE A 375 15.35 8.78 7.81
CA ILE A 375 15.10 7.36 8.08
C ILE A 375 15.99 6.53 7.17
N GLU A 376 16.93 5.77 7.75
CA GLU A 376 17.76 4.83 7.02
C GLU A 376 17.21 3.41 7.12
N TYR A 377 17.38 2.66 6.04
CA TYR A 377 16.96 1.28 5.93
C TYR A 377 18.15 0.33 6.02
N GLN A 378 17.90 -0.89 6.51
CA GLN A 378 18.84 -2.01 6.43
C GLN A 378 18.40 -2.99 5.35
N GLY A 379 19.11 -3.02 4.23
CA GLY A 379 18.70 -3.84 3.09
C GLY A 379 18.83 -5.34 3.31
N TYR A 380 18.42 -6.08 2.28
CA TYR A 380 18.66 -7.52 2.17
C TYR A 380 20.13 -7.93 2.36
N ASP A 381 21.08 -7.03 2.10
CA ASP A 381 22.52 -7.29 2.27
C ASP A 381 22.92 -7.48 3.75
N ARG A 382 22.07 -7.08 4.71
CA ARG A 382 22.32 -7.26 6.15
C ARG A 382 21.52 -8.39 6.78
N CYS A 383 20.81 -9.18 5.99
CA CYS A 383 19.93 -10.20 6.52
C CYS A 383 20.67 -11.41 7.10
N PRO A 384 20.29 -11.88 8.31
CA PRO A 384 20.97 -12.99 8.97
C PRO A 384 20.76 -14.32 8.23
N THR A 385 19.62 -14.48 7.55
CA THR A 385 19.34 -15.63 6.69
C THR A 385 19.85 -15.35 5.29
N PRO A 386 20.61 -16.28 4.67
CA PRO A 386 21.11 -16.08 3.33
C PRO A 386 19.93 -15.95 2.34
N ILE A 387 19.97 -14.89 1.54
CA ILE A 387 18.99 -14.57 0.48
C ILE A 387 19.05 -15.53 -0.71
N THR A 388 20.04 -16.43 -0.70
CA THR A 388 20.23 -17.49 -1.67
C THR A 388 20.61 -18.79 -0.97
N ARG A 389 20.29 -19.92 -1.58
CA ARG A 389 20.81 -21.23 -1.21
C ARG A 389 21.41 -21.94 -2.43
N PRO A 390 22.42 -22.81 -2.26
CA PRO A 390 22.88 -23.66 -3.34
C PRO A 390 21.74 -24.52 -3.92
N LEU A 391 21.78 -24.79 -5.22
CA LEU A 391 20.87 -25.74 -5.84
C LEU A 391 21.15 -27.17 -5.36
N THR A 392 20.10 -27.91 -5.02
CA THR A 392 20.22 -29.35 -4.74
C THR A 392 20.59 -30.12 -6.02
N TRP A 393 21.14 -31.32 -5.86
CA TRP A 393 21.50 -32.19 -6.99
C TRP A 393 20.33 -32.43 -7.96
N TRP A 394 19.12 -32.64 -7.43
CA TRP A 394 17.91 -32.80 -8.22
C TRP A 394 17.51 -31.53 -8.97
N GLN A 395 17.62 -30.36 -8.33
CA GLN A 395 17.34 -29.07 -8.96
C GLN A 395 18.33 -28.78 -10.10
N LYS A 396 19.62 -29.11 -9.92
CA LYS A 396 20.63 -29.01 -10.99
C LYS A 396 20.29 -29.89 -12.20
N HIS A 397 19.76 -31.10 -11.99
CA HIS A 397 19.41 -32.02 -13.08
C HIS A 397 18.04 -31.77 -13.73
N ALA A 398 17.02 -31.39 -12.98
CA ALA A 398 15.69 -31.07 -13.52
C ALA A 398 15.75 -29.84 -14.45
N SER A 399 16.53 -28.83 -14.08
CA SER A 399 16.81 -27.65 -14.91
C SER A 399 17.69 -27.95 -16.14
N GLY A 400 18.33 -29.12 -16.20
CA GLY A 400 19.12 -29.59 -17.35
C GLY A 400 18.26 -30.02 -18.54
N LYS A 401 17.12 -30.69 -18.28
CA LYS A 401 16.23 -31.24 -19.33
C LYS A 401 15.41 -30.19 -20.08
N LEU A 402 15.14 -29.03 -19.49
CA LEU A 402 14.34 -27.95 -20.11
C LEU A 402 15.12 -27.13 -21.16
N LEU A 403 16.44 -27.29 -21.26
CA LEU A 403 17.31 -26.56 -22.20
C LEU A 403 17.94 -27.46 -23.28
N GLY A 404 17.43 -28.68 -23.48
CA GLY A 404 17.83 -29.52 -24.62
C GLY A 404 19.30 -29.92 -24.65
N HIS A 405 19.84 -30.41 -23.53
CA HIS A 405 21.06 -31.21 -23.51
C HIS A 405 20.75 -32.66 -23.12
#